data_AF-A0A316XDX4-F1
#
_entry.id   AF-A0A316XDX4-F1
#
_cell.length_a   1.000
_cell.length_b   1.000
_cell.length_c   1.000
_cell.angle_alpha   90.00
_cell.angle_beta   90.00
_cell.angle_gamma   90.00
#
_symmetry.space_group_name_H-M   'P 1'
#
loop_
_entity.id
_entity.type
_entity.pdbx_description
1 polymer ?
#
loop_
_entity_poly.entity_id
_entity_poly.type
_entity_poly.pdbx_seq_one_letter_code
_entity_poly.pdbx_strand_id
1 'polypeptide(L)'
;MSPELRELFEIKQDGDKKALPSNQNVTRHILIRLAVLISGTIVFSIAMTEAKGWDGLAYLIFMMIFHGLWFLFIIIETTVLQSKNKLKLRNINLIFAGSILLLYGIAAALFFGGS
;
A
#
# COMPACT_ATOMS: atom_id res chain seq x y z
N MET A 1 -24.17 -40.26 -7.48
CA MET A 1 -22.85 -39.66 -7.80
C MET A 1 -21.86 -40.80 -7.93
N SER A 2 -21.13 -40.91 -9.05
CA SER A 2 -20.18 -42.01 -9.24
C SER A 2 -18.94 -41.81 -8.34
N PRO A 3 -18.31 -42.90 -7.86
CA PRO A 3 -17.14 -42.84 -6.97
C PRO A 3 -15.98 -42.03 -7.57
N GLU A 4 -15.75 -42.17 -8.88
CA GLU A 4 -14.67 -41.49 -9.61
C GLU A 4 -14.84 -39.97 -9.66
N LEU A 5 -16.08 -39.48 -9.76
CA LEU A 5 -16.35 -38.05 -9.69
C LEU A 5 -16.13 -37.52 -8.27
N ARG A 6 -16.40 -38.33 -7.24
CA ARG A 6 -16.15 -37.93 -5.85
C ARG A 6 -14.65 -37.80 -5.57
N GLU A 7 -13.83 -38.74 -6.06
CA GLU A 7 -12.37 -38.63 -5.99
C GLU A 7 -11.86 -37.40 -6.76
N LEU A 8 -12.33 -37.14 -7.99
CA LEU A 8 -11.89 -35.98 -8.76
C LEU A 8 -12.26 -34.63 -8.11
N PHE A 9 -13.38 -34.57 -7.38
CA PHE A 9 -13.77 -33.39 -6.61
C PHE A 9 -13.01 -33.28 -5.27
N GLU A 10 -12.78 -34.39 -4.56
CA GLU A 10 -11.96 -34.45 -3.34
C GLU A 10 -10.50 -34.04 -3.66
N ILE A 11 -9.92 -34.53 -4.75
CA ILE A 11 -8.56 -34.17 -5.23
C ILE A 11 -8.46 -32.68 -5.57
N LYS A 12 -9.52 -32.07 -6.11
CA LYS A 12 -9.54 -30.63 -6.42
C LYS A 12 -9.70 -29.77 -5.16
N GLN A 13 -10.31 -30.32 -4.11
CA GLN A 13 -10.57 -29.64 -2.84
C GLN A 13 -9.33 -29.66 -1.92
N ASP A 14 -8.48 -30.68 -2.02
CA ASP A 14 -7.19 -30.75 -1.29
C ASP A 14 -6.09 -29.82 -1.87
N GLY A 15 -6.36 -29.20 -3.02
CA GLY A 15 -5.54 -28.12 -3.59
C GLY A 15 -5.69 -26.79 -2.86
N ASP A 16 -6.70 -26.63 -2.00
CA ASP A 16 -6.79 -25.55 -1.03
C ASP A 16 -5.76 -25.79 0.06
N LYS A 17 -4.51 -25.47 -0.27
CA LYS A 17 -3.41 -25.30 0.68
C LYS A 17 -3.96 -24.51 1.85
N LYS A 18 -4.32 -25.20 2.93
CA LYS A 18 -4.55 -24.61 4.25
C LYS A 18 -3.31 -23.76 4.50
N ALA A 19 -3.45 -22.45 4.33
CA ALA A 19 -2.40 -21.52 4.58
C ALA A 19 -2.08 -21.70 6.07
N LEU A 20 -1.01 -22.45 6.36
CA LEU A 20 -0.37 -22.48 7.67
C LEU A 20 -0.38 -21.05 8.18
N PRO A 21 -0.71 -20.79 9.46
CA PRO A 21 -0.70 -19.46 10.01
C PRO A 21 0.74 -18.95 9.92
N SER A 22 1.09 -18.34 8.79
CA SER A 22 2.40 -17.78 8.62
C SER A 22 2.42 -16.64 9.62
N ASN A 23 3.35 -16.71 10.56
CA ASN A 23 3.60 -15.71 11.59
C ASN A 23 3.95 -14.37 10.91
N GLN A 24 2.93 -13.71 10.37
CA GLN A 24 3.03 -12.46 9.65
C GLN A 24 3.08 -11.37 10.71
N ASN A 25 4.24 -10.74 10.84
CA ASN A 25 4.41 -9.62 11.75
C ASN A 25 3.73 -8.37 11.17
N VAL A 26 2.41 -8.31 11.35
CA VAL A 26 1.52 -7.22 10.93
C VAL A 26 1.97 -5.89 11.51
N THR A 27 2.34 -5.85 12.79
CA THR A 27 2.77 -4.61 13.45
C THR A 27 4.01 -4.04 12.79
N ARG A 28 5.04 -4.87 12.57
CA ARG A 28 6.26 -4.43 11.88
C ARG A 28 5.97 -3.95 10.45
N HIS A 29 5.04 -4.62 9.76
CA HIS A 29 4.61 -4.25 8.43
C HIS A 29 3.98 -2.85 8.39
N ILE A 30 3.07 -2.55 9.31
CA ILE A 30 2.45 -1.23 9.44
C ILE A 30 3.49 -0.16 9.81
N LEU A 31 4.34 -0.45 10.82
CA LEU A 31 5.33 0.50 11.31
C LEU A 31 6.33 0.92 10.23
N ILE A 32 6.86 -0.02 9.45
CA ILE A 32 7.80 0.32 8.37
C ILE A 32 7.13 1.24 7.34
N ARG A 33 5.86 1.01 7.01
CA ARG A 33 5.15 1.84 6.02
C ARG A 33 4.95 3.26 6.48
N LEU A 34 4.50 3.41 7.72
CA LEU A 34 4.33 4.72 8.33
C LEU A 34 5.68 5.42 8.46
N ALA A 35 6.72 4.71 8.90
CA ALA A 35 8.05 5.27 9.04
C ALA A 35 8.57 5.82 7.71
N VAL A 36 8.50 5.05 6.62
CA VAL A 36 8.96 5.53 5.30
C VAL A 36 8.16 6.73 4.82
N LEU A 37 6.82 6.66 4.86
CA LEU A 37 5.99 7.76 4.40
C LEU A 37 6.22 9.03 5.21
N ILE A 38 6.10 8.94 6.55
CA ILE A 38 6.21 10.09 7.46
C ILE A 38 7.61 10.69 7.42
N SER A 39 8.66 9.88 7.47
CA SER A 39 10.03 10.41 7.41
C SER A 39 10.31 11.13 6.09
N GLY A 40 9.87 10.55 4.96
CA GLY A 40 9.98 11.20 3.66
C GLY A 40 9.23 12.55 3.63
N THR A 41 7.98 12.58 4.08
CA THR A 41 7.19 13.83 4.15
C THR A 41 7.88 14.89 5.03
N ILE A 42 8.41 14.50 6.19
CA ILE A 42 9.11 15.42 7.10
C ILE A 42 10.36 16.00 6.46
N VAL A 43 11.19 15.16 5.83
CA VAL A 43 12.43 15.60 5.16
C VAL A 43 12.13 16.63 4.07
N PHE A 44 11.13 16.36 3.21
CA PHE A 44 10.72 17.33 2.20
C PHE A 44 10.11 18.60 2.81
N SER A 45 9.36 18.48 3.91
CA SER A 45 8.79 19.63 4.60
C SER A 45 9.87 20.55 5.16
N ILE A 46 10.91 20.00 5.79
CA ILE A 46 12.06 20.77 6.28
C ILE A 46 12.77 21.45 5.10
N ALA A 47 13.05 20.71 4.02
CA ALA A 47 13.67 21.27 2.82
C ALA A 47 12.86 22.45 2.23
N MET A 48 11.52 22.35 2.21
CA MET A 48 10.65 23.45 1.78
C MET A 48 10.71 24.67 2.70
N THR A 49 10.86 24.48 4.02
CA THR A 49 10.97 25.61 4.96
C THR A 49 12.27 26.40 4.81
N GLU A 50 13.34 25.76 4.35
CA GLU A 50 14.63 26.40 4.11
C GLU A 50 14.78 26.94 2.67
N ALA A 51 13.90 26.52 1.77
CA ALA A 51 13.93 26.87 0.35
C ALA A 51 13.62 28.36 0.11
N LYS A 52 14.25 28.92 -0.93
CA LYS A 52 14.04 30.31 -1.37
C LYS A 52 13.54 30.33 -2.81
N GLY A 53 12.63 31.26 -3.12
CA GLY A 53 12.09 31.41 -4.46
C GLY A 53 11.38 30.14 -4.95
N TRP A 54 11.70 29.69 -6.16
CA TRP A 54 11.04 28.57 -6.83
C TRP A 54 11.45 27.19 -6.31
N ASP A 55 12.51 27.10 -5.50
CA ASP A 55 13.01 25.83 -4.97
C ASP A 55 11.96 25.13 -4.09
N GLY A 56 11.13 25.89 -3.37
CA GLY A 56 10.03 25.34 -2.58
C GLY A 56 9.02 24.56 -3.42
N LEU A 57 8.72 25.06 -4.64
CA LEU A 57 7.85 24.35 -5.58
C LEU A 57 8.52 23.08 -6.11
N ALA A 58 9.83 23.11 -6.37
CA ALA A 58 10.57 21.92 -6.79
C ALA A 58 10.54 20.82 -5.71
N TYR A 59 10.77 21.18 -4.45
CA TYR A 59 10.66 20.24 -3.33
C TYR A 59 9.24 19.69 -3.15
N LEU A 60 8.21 20.51 -3.34
CA LEU A 60 6.82 20.05 -3.34
C LEU A 60 6.59 19.01 -4.43
N ILE A 61 7.06 19.25 -5.65
CA ILE A 61 6.95 18.31 -6.77
C ILE A 61 7.70 17.00 -6.46
N PHE A 62 8.92 17.08 -5.93
CA PHE A 62 9.67 15.89 -5.54
C PHE A 62 8.98 15.09 -4.42
N MET A 63 8.37 15.76 -3.44
CA MET A 63 7.57 15.12 -2.40
C MET A 63 6.38 14.36 -3.00
N MET A 64 5.70 14.97 -3.97
CA MET A 64 4.58 14.33 -4.69
C MET A 64 5.04 13.11 -5.49
N ILE A 65 6.17 13.19 -6.18
CA ILE A 65 6.77 12.04 -6.88
C ILE A 65 7.14 10.95 -5.89
N PHE A 66 7.75 11.29 -4.75
CA PHE A 66 8.08 10.34 -3.69
C PHE A 66 6.84 9.60 -3.18
N HIS A 67 5.76 10.34 -2.86
CA HIS A 67 4.50 9.73 -2.45
C HIS A 67 3.89 8.84 -3.54
N GLY A 68 3.98 9.25 -4.82
CA GLY A 68 3.53 8.45 -5.96
C GLY A 68 4.31 7.15 -6.13
N LEU A 69 5.64 7.20 -6.04
CA LEU A 69 6.51 6.01 -6.10
C LEU A 69 6.27 5.07 -4.91
N TRP A 70 6.11 5.64 -3.72
CA TRP A 70 5.78 4.88 -2.52
C TRP A 70 4.41 4.20 -2.63
N PHE A 71 3.41 4.90 -3.15
CA PHE A 71 2.10 4.33 -3.43
C PHE A 71 2.19 3.18 -4.45
N LEU A 72 2.93 3.38 -5.55
CA LEU A 72 3.15 2.33 -6.55
C LEU A 72 3.81 1.09 -5.94
N PHE A 73 4.81 1.29 -5.06
CA PHE A 73 5.43 0.19 -4.31
C PHE A 73 4.40 -0.62 -3.50
N ILE A 74 3.49 0.05 -2.78
CA ILE A 74 2.40 -0.61 -2.03
C ILE A 74 1.50 -1.45 -2.96
N ILE A 75 1.17 -0.93 -4.15
CA ILE A 75 0.34 -1.65 -5.13
C ILE A 75 1.07 -2.89 -5.66
N ILE A 76 2.32 -2.76 -6.09
CA ILE A 76 3.13 -3.88 -6.59
C ILE A 76 3.23 -4.97 -5.52
N GLU A 77 3.55 -4.58 -4.29
CA GLU A 77 3.67 -5.51 -3.18
C GLU A 77 2.34 -6.18 -2.83
N THR A 78 1.21 -5.48 -2.99
CA THR A 78 -0.13 -6.08 -2.82
C THR A 78 -0.31 -7.27 -3.75
N THR A 79 0.09 -7.14 -5.02
CA THR A 79 0.06 -8.23 -6.01
C THR A 79 1.00 -9.37 -5.62
N VAL A 80 2.19 -9.07 -5.11
CA VAL A 80 3.15 -10.08 -4.61
C VAL A 80 2.63 -10.80 -3.37
N LEU A 81 1.93 -10.11 -2.47
CA LEU A 81 1.35 -10.71 -1.28
C LEU A 81 0.13 -11.57 -1.62
N GLN A 82 -0.64 -11.18 -2.64
CA GLN A 82 -1.71 -11.99 -3.21
C GLN A 82 -1.17 -13.31 -3.76
N SER A 83 -0.11 -13.28 -4.57
CA SER A 83 0.48 -14.51 -5.14
C SER A 83 1.11 -15.41 -4.08
N LYS A 84 1.52 -14.85 -2.93
CA LYS A 84 2.08 -15.59 -1.79
C LYS A 84 1.02 -16.00 -0.74
N ASN A 85 -0.27 -15.85 -1.02
CA ASN A 85 -1.39 -16.11 -0.08
C ASN A 85 -1.24 -15.38 1.28
N LYS A 86 -0.54 -14.24 1.31
CA LYS A 86 -0.35 -13.42 2.51
C LYS A 86 -1.47 -12.39 2.66
N LEU A 87 -2.70 -12.89 2.81
CA LEU A 87 -3.92 -12.08 2.69
C LEU A 87 -4.04 -10.98 3.75
N LYS A 88 -3.57 -11.20 4.99
CA LYS A 88 -3.62 -10.17 6.05
C LYS A 88 -2.73 -8.97 5.71
N LEU A 89 -1.48 -9.22 5.31
CA LEU A 89 -0.56 -8.15 4.89
C LEU A 89 -1.04 -7.44 3.61
N ARG A 90 -1.60 -8.18 2.65
CA ARG A 90 -2.24 -7.62 1.46
C ARG A 90 -3.37 -6.65 1.82
N ASN A 91 -4.27 -7.06 2.72
CA ASN A 91 -5.39 -6.21 3.14
C ASN A 91 -4.90 -4.93 3.81
N ILE A 92 -3.83 -4.99 4.60
CA ILE A 92 -3.22 -3.80 5.19
C ILE A 92 -2.70 -2.87 4.11
N ASN A 93 -2.01 -3.38 3.08
CA ASN A 93 -1.57 -2.56 1.95
C ASN A 93 -2.73 -1.89 1.22
N LEU A 94 -3.83 -2.63 0.99
CA LEU A 94 -5.03 -2.07 0.36
C LEU A 94 -5.66 -0.96 1.20
N ILE A 95 -5.72 -1.13 2.53
CA ILE A 95 -6.17 -0.08 3.45
C ILE A 95 -5.26 1.14 3.33
N PHE A 96 -3.94 0.96 3.38
CA PHE A 96 -2.98 2.06 3.18
C PHE A 96 -3.18 2.79 1.86
N ALA A 97 -3.32 2.05 0.76
CA ALA A 97 -3.55 2.62 -0.55
C ALA A 97 -4.86 3.44 -0.58
N GLY A 98 -5.95 2.86 -0.06
CA GLY A 98 -7.23 3.55 0.04
C GLY A 98 -7.17 4.82 0.90
N SER A 99 -6.48 4.76 2.05
CA SER A 99 -6.30 5.92 2.93
C SER A 99 -5.50 7.03 2.26
N ILE A 100 -4.42 6.71 1.55
CA ILE A 100 -3.63 7.71 0.81
C ILE A 100 -4.48 8.36 -0.29
N LEU A 101 -5.21 7.57 -1.09
CA LEU A 101 -6.08 8.10 -2.14
C LEU A 101 -7.18 8.99 -1.56
N LEU A 102 -7.78 8.61 -0.43
CA LEU A 102 -8.80 9.40 0.24
C LEU A 102 -8.22 10.75 0.71
N LEU A 103 -7.06 10.74 1.38
CA LEU A 103 -6.41 11.97 1.85
C LEU A 103 -6.08 12.92 0.70
N TYR A 104 -5.53 12.38 -0.38
CA TYR A 104 -5.23 13.16 -1.59
C TYR A 104 -6.48 13.65 -2.31
N GLY A 105 -7.53 12.83 -2.37
CA GLY A 105 -8.81 13.22 -2.95
C GLY A 105 -9.46 14.36 -2.16
N ILE A 106 -9.43 14.31 -0.83
CA ILE A 106 -9.92 15.39 0.03
C ILE A 106 -9.10 16.66 -0.19
N ALA A 107 -7.76 16.56 -0.18
CA ALA A 107 -6.89 17.70 -0.42
C ALA A 107 -7.18 18.34 -1.79
N ALA A 108 -7.25 17.53 -2.85
CA ALA A 108 -7.59 18.01 -4.19
C ALA A 108 -8.97 18.67 -4.23
N ALA A 109 -9.99 18.09 -3.59
CA ALA A 109 -11.34 18.68 -3.52
C ALA A 109 -11.34 20.03 -2.79
N LEU A 110 -10.55 20.20 -1.72
CA LEU A 110 -10.43 21.47 -1.02
C LEU A 110 -9.69 22.52 -1.86
N PHE A 111 -8.64 22.14 -2.58
CA PHE A 111 -7.85 23.05 -3.40
C PHE A 111 -8.51 23.44 -4.73
N PHE A 112 -9.23 22.53 -5.38
CA PHE A 112 -9.84 22.75 -6.70
C PHE A 112 -11.37 22.91 -6.66
N GLY A 113 -12.04 22.49 -5.59
CA GLY A 113 -13.50 22.63 -5.44
C GLY A 113 -13.94 23.88 -4.68
N GLY A 114 -13.00 24.59 -4.05
CA GLY A 114 -13.25 25.87 -3.37
C GLY A 114 -13.02 27.11 -4.25
N SER A 115 -12.71 26.93 -5.54
CA SER A 115 -12.54 28.00 -6.54
C SER A 115 -13.82 28.29 -7.31
#